data_AF-A0A855FPE5-F1
#
_entry.id   AF-A0A855FPE5-F1
#
_cell.length_a   1.000
_cell.length_b   1.000
_cell.length_c   1.000
_cell.angle_alpha   90.00
_cell.angle_beta   90.00
_cell.angle_gamma   90.00
#
_symmetry.space_group_name_H-M   'P 1'
#
loop_
_entity.id
_entity.type
_entity.pdbx_description
1 polymer ?
#
loop_
_entity_poly.entity_id
_entity_poly.type
_entity_poly.pdbx_seq_one_letter_code
_entity_poly.pdbx_strand_id
1 'polypeptide(L)'
;MENKPKQLLPIPAQRYFTLDELCRLADISTEQFVAWQQTHGVVIGYGGQHYTRADVIKIRQLRDSFKPYLDPFTRNQVDADGNPAINAIETRQQIEKIIDNLNSVLAK
;
A
#
# COMPACT_ATOMS: atom_id res chain seq x y z
N MET A 1 9.58 -22.27 -3.00
CA MET A 1 8.30 -21.76 -2.46
C MET A 1 7.55 -21.13 -3.63
N GLU A 2 6.50 -21.78 -4.12
CA GLU A 2 5.68 -21.27 -5.23
C GLU A 2 4.99 -19.96 -4.82
N ASN A 3 5.37 -18.85 -5.46
CA ASN A 3 4.61 -17.60 -5.39
C ASN A 3 3.28 -17.83 -6.13
N LYS A 4 2.25 -18.30 -5.42
CA LYS A 4 0.88 -18.28 -5.94
C LYS A 4 0.57 -16.84 -6.36
N PRO A 5 0.13 -16.59 -7.61
CA PRO A 5 -0.23 -15.24 -8.01
C PRO A 5 -1.39 -14.80 -7.12
N LYS A 6 -1.16 -13.78 -6.29
CA LYS A 6 -2.16 -13.19 -5.41
C LYS A 6 -3.35 -12.80 -6.29
N GLN A 7 -4.48 -13.47 -6.09
CA GLN A 7 -5.65 -13.32 -6.96
C GLN A 7 -6.20 -11.90 -6.76
N LEU A 8 -6.11 -11.08 -7.81
CA LEU A 8 -6.60 -9.71 -7.77
C LEU A 8 -8.12 -9.71 -7.57
N LEU A 9 -8.62 -8.71 -6.84
CA LEU A 9 -10.06 -8.53 -6.62
C LEU A 9 -10.82 -8.47 -7.96
N PRO A 10 -12.08 -8.92 -8.05
CA PRO A 10 -12.89 -8.68 -9.25
C PRO A 10 -13.08 -7.17 -9.47
N ILE A 11 -13.08 -6.72 -10.73
CA ILE A 11 -13.35 -5.30 -11.06
C ILE A 11 -14.88 -5.09 -11.07
N PRO A 12 -15.44 -4.26 -10.18
CA PRO A 12 -16.87 -3.96 -10.16
C PRO A 12 -17.39 -3.39 -11.49
N ALA A 13 -18.67 -3.58 -11.76
CA ALA A 13 -19.36 -3.02 -12.93
C ALA A 13 -19.74 -1.54 -12.73
N GLN A 14 -18.83 -0.74 -12.17
CA GLN A 14 -19.03 0.71 -11.99
C GLN A 14 -18.29 1.51 -13.06
N ARG A 15 -18.82 2.72 -13.34
CA ARG A 15 -18.33 3.57 -14.44
C ARG A 15 -17.05 4.32 -14.10
N TYR A 16 -16.94 4.77 -12.85
CA TYR A 16 -15.80 5.53 -12.36
C TYR A 16 -15.29 4.95 -11.05
N PHE A 17 -13.99 5.07 -10.83
CA PHE A 17 -13.25 4.63 -9.67
C PHE A 17 -12.49 5.83 -9.10
N THR A 18 -12.33 5.88 -7.78
CA THR A 18 -11.41 6.79 -7.11
C THR A 18 -9.97 6.28 -7.23
N LEU A 19 -9.00 7.14 -6.86
CA LEU A 19 -7.58 6.76 -6.81
C LEU A 19 -7.35 5.57 -5.86
N ASP A 20 -7.92 5.62 -4.66
CA ASP A 20 -7.82 4.54 -3.67
C ASP A 20 -8.42 3.23 -4.18
N GLU A 21 -9.57 3.29 -4.85
CA GLU A 21 -10.20 2.10 -5.43
C GLU A 21 -9.34 1.50 -6.55
N LEU A 22 -8.80 2.33 -7.43
CA LEU A 22 -7.89 1.86 -8.49
C LEU A 22 -6.66 1.20 -7.89
N CYS A 23 -6.02 1.82 -6.89
CA CYS A 23 -4.83 1.29 -6.24
C CYS A 23 -5.12 -0.05 -5.54
N ARG A 24 -6.23 -0.12 -4.80
CA ARG A 24 -6.71 -1.36 -4.16
C ARG A 24 -7.00 -2.46 -5.19
N LEU A 25 -7.65 -2.13 -6.30
CA LEU A 25 -7.95 -3.09 -7.36
C LEU A 25 -6.67 -3.55 -8.08
N ALA A 26 -5.62 -2.74 -8.13
CA ALA A 26 -4.35 -3.11 -8.73
C ALA A 26 -3.35 -3.75 -7.76
N ASP A 27 -3.68 -3.81 -6.46
CA ASP A 27 -2.79 -4.26 -5.37
C ASP A 27 -1.47 -3.46 -5.33
N ILE A 28 -1.58 -2.14 -5.50
CA ILE A 28 -0.48 -1.17 -5.39
C ILE A 28 -0.87 -0.07 -4.40
N SER A 29 0.12 0.66 -3.90
CA SER A 29 -0.10 1.86 -3.08
C SER A 29 -0.26 3.11 -3.94
N THR A 30 -0.89 4.14 -3.36
CA THR A 30 -1.03 5.45 -3.99
C THR A 30 0.33 6.10 -4.26
N GLU A 31 1.30 5.92 -3.37
CA GLU A 31 2.66 6.46 -3.54
C GLU A 31 3.39 5.79 -4.72
N GLN A 32 3.27 4.47 -4.86
CA GLN A 32 3.80 3.76 -6.03
C GLN A 32 3.17 4.27 -7.32
N PHE A 33 1.86 4.51 -7.29
CA PHE A 33 1.14 5.00 -8.45
C PHE A 33 1.62 6.39 -8.88
N VAL A 34 1.69 7.34 -7.95
CA VAL A 34 2.17 8.71 -8.21
C VAL A 34 3.62 8.70 -8.69
N ALA A 35 4.51 7.95 -8.01
CA ALA A 35 5.90 7.85 -8.40
C ALA A 35 6.07 7.23 -9.80
N TRP A 36 5.26 6.23 -10.13
CA TRP A 36 5.26 5.60 -11.45
C TRP A 36 4.79 6.58 -12.54
N GLN A 37 3.73 7.35 -12.30
CA GLN A 37 3.24 8.37 -13.25
C GLN A 37 4.29 9.45 -13.52
N GLN A 38 4.97 9.93 -12.47
CA GLN A 38 6.07 10.89 -12.58
C GLN A 38 7.25 10.32 -13.37
N THR A 39 7.62 9.07 -13.09
CA THR A 39 8.77 8.41 -13.74
C THR A 39 8.52 8.16 -15.23
N HIS A 40 7.30 7.80 -15.62
CA HIS A 40 6.97 7.46 -17.00
C HIS A 40 6.37 8.62 -17.80
N GLY A 41 6.12 9.78 -17.17
CA GLY A 41 5.51 10.94 -17.80
C GLY A 41 4.07 10.69 -18.27
N VAL A 42 3.37 9.71 -17.70
CA VAL A 42 2.00 9.33 -18.10
C VAL A 42 1.01 9.81 -17.06
N VAL A 43 0.07 10.68 -17.48
CA VAL A 43 -1.09 11.03 -16.67
C VAL A 43 -2.23 10.08 -17.03
N ILE A 44 -2.74 9.36 -16.04
CA ILE A 44 -3.84 8.40 -16.16
C ILE A 44 -5.02 8.96 -15.36
N GLY A 45 -6.22 8.89 -15.92
CA GLY A 45 -7.44 9.48 -15.37
C GLY A 45 -7.74 10.88 -15.90
N TYR A 46 -9.02 11.27 -15.86
CA TYR A 46 -9.47 12.62 -16.21
C TYR A 46 -9.08 13.59 -15.09
N GLY A 47 -7.94 14.29 -15.23
CA GLY A 47 -7.46 15.23 -14.22
C GLY A 47 -7.07 14.61 -12.87
N GLY A 48 -6.81 13.30 -12.83
CA GLY A 48 -6.39 12.57 -11.61
C GLY A 48 -7.49 12.29 -10.57
N GLN A 49 -8.74 12.67 -10.83
CA GLN A 49 -9.84 12.51 -9.86
C GLN A 49 -10.78 11.33 -10.15
N HIS A 50 -10.92 10.94 -11.43
CA HIS A 50 -11.79 9.85 -11.84
C HIS A 50 -11.09 8.91 -12.81
N TYR A 51 -11.18 7.61 -12.51
CA TYR A 51 -10.59 6.54 -13.31
C TYR A 51 -11.69 5.67 -13.90
N THR A 52 -11.55 5.31 -15.16
CA THR A 52 -12.50 4.40 -15.83
C THR A 52 -12.11 2.95 -15.59
N ARG A 53 -13.02 2.04 -15.92
CA ARG A 53 -12.72 0.60 -15.92
C ARG A 53 -11.52 0.24 -16.82
N ALA A 54 -11.36 0.95 -17.94
CA ALA A 54 -10.22 0.75 -18.84
C ALA A 54 -8.89 1.15 -18.17
N ASP A 55 -8.89 2.24 -17.40
CA ASP A 55 -7.73 2.67 -16.63
C ASP A 55 -7.34 1.61 -15.60
N VAL A 56 -8.30 1.08 -14.84
CA VAL A 56 -8.04 0.01 -13.85
C VAL A 56 -7.43 -1.23 -14.52
N ILE A 57 -7.96 -1.65 -15.67
CA ILE A 57 -7.43 -2.81 -16.42
C ILE A 57 -5.99 -2.53 -16.87
N LYS A 58 -5.73 -1.34 -17.41
CA LYS A 58 -4.39 -0.93 -17.84
C LYS A 58 -3.39 -0.96 -16.69
N ILE A 59 -3.75 -0.41 -15.53
CA ILE A 59 -2.88 -0.43 -14.35
C ILE A 59 -2.60 -1.85 -13.87
N ARG A 60 -3.60 -2.74 -13.88
CA ARG A 60 -3.38 -4.16 -13.56
C ARG A 60 -2.40 -4.85 -14.50
N GLN A 61 -2.48 -4.56 -15.79
CA GLN A 61 -1.54 -5.10 -16.77
C GLN A 61 -0.12 -4.56 -16.55
N LEU A 62 -0.01 -3.32 -16.07
CA LEU A 62 1.25 -2.66 -15.77
C LEU A 62 1.75 -2.93 -14.35
N ARG A 63 1.05 -3.75 -13.54
CA ARG A 63 1.35 -3.96 -12.12
C ARG A 63 2.81 -4.36 -11.88
N ASP A 64 3.36 -5.20 -12.75
CA ASP A 64 4.74 -5.69 -12.60
C ASP A 64 5.79 -4.64 -12.99
N SER A 65 5.38 -3.51 -13.58
CA SER A 65 6.26 -2.36 -13.86
C SER A 65 6.35 -1.35 -12.71
N PHE A 66 5.50 -1.48 -11.68
CA PHE A 66 5.61 -0.65 -10.48
C PHE A 66 6.79 -1.15 -9.66
N LYS A 67 7.63 -0.22 -9.20
CA LYS A 67 8.71 -0.55 -8.25
C LYS A 67 8.08 -1.20 -7.02
N PRO A 68 8.70 -2.23 -6.40
CA PRO A 68 8.18 -2.86 -5.19
C PRO A 68 7.83 -1.79 -4.16
N TYR A 69 6.64 -1.90 -3.54
CA TYR A 69 6.19 -0.98 -2.51
C TYR A 69 7.20 -1.06 -1.38
N LEU A 70 8.00 -0.02 -1.14
CA LEU A 70 8.89 0.05 0.01
C LEU A 70 8.13 0.78 1.10
N ASP A 71 7.69 0.06 2.14
CA ASP A 71 7.17 0.70 3.34
C ASP A 71 8.22 1.73 3.83
N PRO A 72 7.89 3.02 3.95
CA PRO A 72 8.90 4.04 4.22
C PRO A 72 9.54 3.91 5.61
N PHE A 73 8.88 3.21 6.53
CA PHE A 73 9.31 3.05 7.91
C PHE A 73 10.24 1.84 8.08
N THR A 74 9.91 0.74 7.42
CA THR A 74 10.58 -0.56 7.56
C THR A 74 11.42 -0.92 6.33
N ARG A 75 11.19 -0.26 5.18
CA ARG A 75 11.71 -0.62 3.84
C ARG A 75 11.44 -2.07 3.47
N ASN A 76 10.35 -2.64 3.96
CA ASN A 76 10.04 -4.08 3.92
C ASN A 76 11.19 -4.96 4.42
N GLN A 77 12.03 -4.43 5.32
CA GLN A 77 13.01 -5.27 5.99
C GLN A 77 12.25 -6.32 6.79
N VAL A 78 12.84 -7.51 6.84
CA VAL A 78 12.36 -8.60 7.67
C VAL A 78 13.27 -8.69 8.90
N ASP A 79 12.70 -9.12 10.01
CA ASP A 79 13.49 -9.42 11.21
C ASP A 79 14.35 -10.68 11.02
N ALA A 80 15.08 -11.06 12.07
CA ALA A 80 15.95 -12.25 12.07
C ALA A 80 15.17 -13.56 11.83
N ASP A 81 13.86 -13.57 12.09
CA ASP A 81 12.96 -14.72 11.95
C ASP A 81 12.21 -14.71 10.61
N GLY A 82 12.43 -13.70 9.76
CA GLY A 82 11.80 -13.56 8.44
C GLY A 82 10.39 -12.96 8.47
N ASN A 83 9.95 -12.42 9.61
CA ASN A 83 8.68 -11.70 9.70
C ASN A 83 8.86 -10.24 9.23
N PRO A 84 7.80 -9.59 8.73
CA PRO A 84 7.85 -8.16 8.41
C PRO A 84 8.33 -7.38 9.63
N ALA A 85 9.31 -6.49 9.46
CA ALA A 85 9.76 -5.64 10.55
C ALA A 85 8.56 -4.85 11.12
N ILE A 86 8.56 -4.68 12.45
CA ILE A 86 7.47 -4.03 13.18
C ILE A 86 7.12 -2.69 12.52
N ASN A 87 5.84 -2.51 12.18
CA ASN A 87 5.39 -1.30 11.49
C ASN A 87 5.23 -0.12 12.47
N ALA A 88 5.04 1.08 11.94
CA ALA A 88 4.93 2.30 12.74
C ALA A 88 3.74 2.28 13.72
N ILE A 89 2.64 1.62 13.37
CA ILE A 89 1.44 1.52 14.22
C ILE A 89 1.72 0.59 15.40
N GLU A 90 2.32 -0.57 15.15
CA GLU A 90 2.70 -1.53 16.20
C GLU A 90 3.75 -0.94 17.15
N THR A 91 4.73 -0.20 16.61
CA THR A 91 5.73 0.52 17.40
C THR A 91 5.05 1.53 18.34
N ARG A 92 4.12 2.32 17.80
CA ARG A 92 3.37 3.32 18.59
C ARG A 92 2.56 2.66 19.70
N GLN A 93 1.84 1.58 19.39
CA GLN A 93 1.06 0.84 20.38
C GLN A 93 1.93 0.25 21.49
N GLN A 94 3.13 -0.27 21.16
CA GLN A 94 4.08 -0.73 22.16
C GLN A 94 4.57 0.41 23.06
N ILE A 95 4.90 1.57 22.49
CA ILE A 95 5.33 2.74 23.26
C ILE A 95 4.23 3.22 24.20
N GLU A 96 2.98 3.34 23.72
CA GLU A 96 1.82 3.73 24.53
C GLU A 96 1.64 2.76 25.71
N LYS A 97 1.76 1.45 25.46
CA LYS A 97 1.66 0.42 26.50
C LYS A 97 2.78 0.53 27.56
N ILE A 98 4.00 0.88 27.14
CA ILE A 98 5.12 1.10 28.07
C ILE A 98 4.86 2.34 28.94
N ILE A 99 4.37 3.42 28.34
CA ILE A 99 4.03 4.67 29.06
C ILE A 99 2.94 4.42 30.09
N ASP A 100 1.87 3.70 29.73
CA ASP A 100 0.79 3.35 30.65
C ASP A 100 1.29 2.52 31.84
N ASN A 101 2.17 1.55 31.57
CA ASN A 101 2.81 0.76 32.64
C ASN A 101 3.64 1.65 33.57
N LEU A 102 4.47 2.55 33.03
CA LEU A 102 5.28 3.46 33.84
C LEU A 102 4.40 4.38 34.70
N ASN A 103 3.33 4.94 34.14
CA ASN A 103 2.36 5.75 34.89
C ASN A 103 1.69 4.94 36.01
N SER A 104 1.34 3.68 35.76
CA SER A 104 0.73 2.82 36.79
C SER A 104 1.67 2.49 37.96
N VAL A 105 2.97 2.38 37.68
CA VAL A 105 4.00 2.10 38.69
C VAL A 105 4.33 3.36 39.50
N LEU A 106 4.35 4.53 38.85
CA LEU A 106 4.65 5.82 39.50
C LEU A 106 3.45 6.42 40.25
N ALA A 107 2.22 5.96 39.97
CA ALA A 107 1.01 6.36 40.71
C ALA A 107 0.83 5.62 42.05
N LYS A 108 1.84 4.85 42.47
CA LYS A 108 1.95 4.21 43.80
C LYS A 108 2.99 4.94 44.64
#